data_AF-A0A662Z8Q5-F1
#
_entry.id   AF-A0A662Z8Q5-F1
#
_cell.length_a   1.000
_cell.length_b   1.000
_cell.length_c   1.000
_cell.angle_alpha   90.00
_cell.angle_beta   90.00
_cell.angle_gamma   90.00
#
_symmetry.space_group_name_H-M   'P 1'
#
loop_
_entity.id
_entity.type
_entity.pdbx_description
1 polymer ?
#
loop_
_entity_poly.entity_id
_entity_poly.type
_entity_poly.pdbx_seq_one_letter_code
_entity_poly.pdbx_strand_id
1 'polypeptide(L)'
;MNTELIKKKILDLAIRGRLVEQRPEEGTAEELYAQIQEEKKKLIEDGKIKKEKPLPEITEDEIPFDIPESWKWVRIPEISYFQEGPGILAQDFRKQGIPLLRLSGLSNEFASLKGCNYLDPLMVKERWSHFSLEKGDIVISTSASMDKISEIDEDTAGSIPYTGIIRFKMFCNVNKTYFKYFLQSSYYAKQVNQNKKGDAIKHYGPTHLKKFNFSLPPLSEQKRIVDKVEEIFSRIDVIEKTKGDLAKDGKLLEKKILDLAIRGKLVEQRPEDGTAEELYSQIQEEKKKLIADGKIKKEKPLPEITKDEIPFEIPESWKWVYLGDISSIYGGKRIPAGRQLILR
;
A
#
# COMPACT_ATOMS: atom_id res chain seq x y z
N MET A 1 0.54 14.82 -5.54
CA MET A 1 -0.54 13.91 -5.98
C MET A 1 -0.55 12.69 -5.08
N ASN A 2 -1.62 12.51 -4.31
CA ASN A 2 -1.84 11.30 -3.51
C ASN A 2 -2.65 10.33 -4.36
N THR A 3 -1.97 9.37 -4.95
CA THR A 3 -2.49 8.38 -5.90
C THR A 3 -3.41 7.36 -5.24
N GLU A 4 -3.15 6.97 -4.00
CA GLU A 4 -4.05 6.13 -3.21
C GLU A 4 -5.41 6.80 -2.99
N LEU A 5 -5.42 8.11 -2.69
CA LEU A 5 -6.66 8.87 -2.55
C LEU A 5 -7.44 8.93 -3.87
N ILE A 6 -6.74 9.04 -5.01
CA ILE A 6 -7.37 9.01 -6.33
C ILE A 6 -7.98 7.62 -6.58
N LYS A 7 -7.23 6.54 -6.36
CA LYS A 7 -7.74 5.16 -6.50
C LYS A 7 -9.02 4.96 -5.68
N LYS A 8 -9.03 5.39 -4.41
CA LYS A 8 -10.24 5.34 -3.55
C LYS A 8 -11.42 6.14 -4.11
N LYS A 9 -11.18 7.34 -4.64
CA LYS A 9 -12.24 8.15 -5.26
C LYS A 9 -12.80 7.50 -6.54
N ILE A 10 -11.95 6.86 -7.34
CA ILE A 10 -12.40 6.14 -8.54
C ILE A 10 -13.29 4.96 -8.15
N LEU A 11 -12.91 4.19 -7.12
CA LEU A 11 -13.77 3.12 -6.60
C LEU A 11 -15.09 3.65 -6.06
N ASP A 12 -15.07 4.79 -5.36
CA ASP A 12 -16.30 5.44 -4.87
C ASP A 12 -17.22 5.91 -6.01
N LEU A 13 -16.66 6.36 -7.13
CA LEU A 13 -17.44 6.70 -8.33
C LEU A 13 -17.98 5.44 -9.01
N ALA A 14 -17.19 4.36 -9.03
CA ALA A 14 -17.58 3.07 -9.58
C ALA A 14 -18.82 2.53 -8.88
N ILE A 15 -18.82 2.47 -7.54
CA ILE A 15 -19.95 1.94 -6.75
C ILE A 15 -21.19 2.87 -6.71
N ARG A 16 -21.09 4.09 -7.25
CA ARG A 16 -22.21 5.03 -7.37
C ARG A 16 -22.84 5.04 -8.76
N GLY A 17 -22.32 4.23 -9.69
CA GLY A 17 -22.76 4.24 -11.09
C GLY A 17 -22.43 5.55 -11.82
N ARG A 18 -21.42 6.29 -11.36
CA ARG A 18 -20.98 7.57 -11.95
C ARG A 18 -19.68 7.46 -12.73
N LEU A 19 -19.13 6.25 -12.86
CA LEU A 19 -17.87 6.02 -13.57
C LEU A 19 -18.09 5.76 -15.07
N VAL A 20 -19.20 5.13 -15.44
CA VAL A 20 -19.55 4.76 -16.81
C VAL A 20 -20.95 5.26 -17.16
N GLU A 21 -21.19 5.48 -18.45
CA GLU A 21 -22.52 5.85 -18.94
C GLU A 21 -23.50 4.67 -18.83
N GLN A 22 -24.70 4.97 -18.34
CA GLN A 22 -25.83 4.06 -18.25
C GLN A 22 -26.36 3.72 -19.64
N ARG A 23 -26.57 2.43 -19.90
CA ARG A 23 -26.99 1.90 -21.20
C ARG A 23 -28.26 1.06 -21.04
N PRO A 24 -29.42 1.49 -21.57
CA PRO A 24 -30.68 0.75 -21.45
C PRO A 24 -30.61 -0.67 -22.00
N GLU A 25 -29.75 -0.92 -23.00
CA GLU A 25 -29.54 -2.25 -23.58
C GLU A 25 -28.85 -3.25 -22.65
N GLU A 26 -28.28 -2.80 -21.53
CA GLU A 26 -27.57 -3.66 -20.56
C GLU A 26 -28.51 -4.31 -19.54
N GLY A 27 -29.81 -4.04 -19.65
CA GLY A 27 -30.84 -4.57 -18.75
C GLY A 27 -30.87 -3.86 -17.40
N THR A 28 -31.49 -4.51 -16.43
CA THR A 28 -31.62 -3.96 -15.07
C THR A 28 -31.01 -4.90 -14.04
N ALA A 29 -30.57 -4.34 -12.90
CA ALA A 29 -30.10 -5.13 -11.77
C ALA A 29 -31.18 -6.04 -11.19
N GLU A 30 -32.47 -5.76 -11.45
CA GLU A 30 -33.60 -6.60 -11.03
C GLU A 30 -33.53 -7.99 -11.69
N GLU A 31 -33.18 -8.06 -12.98
CA GLU A 31 -33.04 -9.33 -13.71
C GLU A 31 -31.93 -10.19 -13.11
N LEU A 32 -30.77 -9.57 -12.85
CA LEU A 32 -29.65 -10.25 -12.20
C LEU A 32 -30.00 -10.67 -10.77
N TYR A 33 -30.70 -9.81 -10.03
CA TYR A 33 -31.16 -10.12 -8.68
C TYR A 33 -32.11 -11.32 -8.65
N ALA A 34 -33.05 -11.40 -9.59
CA ALA A 34 -33.96 -12.53 -9.72
C ALA A 34 -33.20 -13.85 -9.96
N GLN A 35 -32.20 -13.85 -10.84
CA GLN A 35 -31.32 -15.01 -11.08
C GLN A 35 -30.55 -15.42 -9.81
N ILE A 36 -30.03 -14.44 -9.07
CA ILE A 36 -29.34 -14.66 -7.80
C ILE A 36 -30.28 -15.31 -6.77
N GLN A 37 -31.52 -14.83 -6.65
CA GLN A 37 -32.48 -15.40 -5.69
C GLN A 37 -32.91 -16.82 -6.08
N GLU A 38 -33.07 -17.11 -7.38
CA GLU A 38 -33.36 -18.46 -7.86
C GLU A 38 -32.23 -19.43 -7.52
N GLU A 39 -30.98 -19.06 -7.81
CA GLU A 39 -29.81 -19.88 -7.51
C GLU A 39 -29.63 -20.08 -6.00
N LYS A 40 -29.82 -19.01 -5.21
CA LYS A 40 -29.86 -19.09 -3.75
C LYS A 40 -30.92 -20.09 -3.27
N LYS A 41 -32.12 -20.07 -3.87
CA LYS A 41 -33.19 -21.01 -3.53
C LYS A 41 -32.79 -22.46 -3.83
N LYS A 42 -32.20 -22.72 -5.01
CA LYS A 42 -31.66 -24.05 -5.37
C LYS A 42 -30.61 -24.51 -4.36
N LEU A 43 -29.70 -23.64 -3.94
CA LEU A 43 -28.69 -23.97 -2.93
C LEU A 43 -29.28 -24.26 -1.54
N ILE A 44 -30.43 -23.65 -1.18
CA ILE A 44 -31.18 -23.97 0.04
C ILE A 44 -31.84 -25.35 -0.09
N GLU A 45 -32.47 -25.62 -1.23
CA GLU A 45 -33.14 -26.91 -1.52
C GLU A 45 -32.14 -28.07 -1.54
N ASP A 46 -30.95 -27.86 -2.11
CA ASP A 46 -29.81 -28.78 -2.09
C ASP A 46 -29.20 -28.97 -0.69
N GLY A 47 -29.62 -28.18 0.31
CA GLY A 47 -29.09 -28.23 1.68
C GLY A 47 -27.67 -27.67 1.83
N LYS A 48 -27.11 -27.02 0.79
CA LYS A 48 -25.76 -26.43 0.81
C LYS A 48 -25.70 -25.17 1.66
N ILE A 49 -26.82 -24.45 1.78
CA ILE A 49 -26.95 -23.27 2.66
C ILE A 49 -28.20 -23.38 3.53
N LYS A 50 -28.13 -22.83 4.75
CA LYS A 50 -29.27 -22.81 5.68
C LYS A 50 -30.24 -21.71 5.28
N LYS A 51 -31.54 -22.00 5.41
CA LYS A 51 -32.60 -20.99 5.23
C LYS A 51 -32.47 -19.90 6.29
N GLU A 52 -32.20 -18.68 5.86
CA GLU A 52 -32.16 -17.51 6.75
C GLU A 52 -33.54 -16.86 6.86
N LYS A 53 -33.75 -16.11 7.95
CA LYS A 53 -34.95 -15.26 8.09
C LYS A 53 -34.90 -14.16 7.03
N PRO A 54 -36.06 -13.76 6.46
CA PRO A 54 -36.11 -12.60 5.57
C PRO A 54 -35.54 -11.39 6.30
N LEU A 55 -34.60 -10.70 5.64
CA LEU A 55 -34.03 -9.46 6.15
C LEU A 55 -35.05 -8.32 5.91
N PRO A 56 -35.12 -7.30 6.79
CA PRO A 56 -36.06 -6.18 6.61
C PRO A 56 -35.81 -5.46 5.28
N GLU A 57 -36.76 -4.77 4.67
CA GLU A 57 -36.45 -4.00 3.45
C GLU A 57 -35.41 -2.90 3.75
N ILE A 58 -34.62 -2.51 2.75
CA ILE A 58 -33.67 -1.39 2.89
C ILE A 58 -34.51 -0.11 2.85
N THR A 59 -34.53 0.62 3.97
CA THR A 59 -35.28 1.88 4.08
C THR A 59 -34.53 3.05 3.44
N GLU A 60 -35.23 4.12 3.06
CA GLU A 60 -34.60 5.32 2.47
C GLU A 60 -33.51 5.93 3.38
N ASP A 61 -33.69 5.84 4.70
CA ASP A 61 -32.69 6.29 5.69
C ASP A 61 -31.40 5.46 5.70
N GLU A 62 -31.43 4.23 5.18
CA GLU A 62 -30.26 3.34 5.05
C GLU A 62 -29.51 3.54 3.72
N ILE A 63 -30.08 4.35 2.80
CA ILE A 63 -29.48 4.65 1.51
C ILE A 63 -28.51 5.84 1.65
N PRO A 64 -27.20 5.62 1.52
CA PRO A 64 -26.18 6.65 1.74
C PRO A 64 -26.05 7.66 0.59
N PHE A 65 -26.50 7.29 -0.61
CA PHE A 65 -26.34 8.03 -1.85
C PHE A 65 -27.25 7.49 -2.96
N ASP A 66 -27.53 8.34 -3.94
CA ASP A 66 -28.30 7.98 -5.13
C ASP A 66 -27.52 7.03 -6.04
N ILE A 67 -28.21 5.99 -6.50
CA ILE A 67 -27.76 5.05 -7.53
C ILE A 67 -28.61 5.24 -8.80
N PRO A 68 -28.11 4.84 -9.98
CA PRO A 68 -28.91 4.82 -11.20
C PRO A 68 -30.20 4.00 -11.06
N GLU A 69 -31.25 4.35 -11.81
CA GLU A 69 -32.52 3.61 -11.80
C GLU A 69 -32.39 2.16 -12.28
N SER A 70 -31.36 1.88 -13.09
CA SER A 70 -30.99 0.53 -13.54
C SER A 70 -30.40 -0.34 -12.43
N TRP A 71 -30.02 0.24 -11.29
CA TRP A 71 -29.34 -0.44 -10.18
C TRP A 71 -30.29 -0.80 -9.05
N LYS A 72 -29.87 -1.76 -8.21
CA LYS A 72 -30.64 -2.20 -7.05
C LYS A 72 -29.79 -2.22 -5.79
N TRP A 73 -30.32 -1.67 -4.70
CA TRP A 73 -29.76 -1.90 -3.37
C TRP A 73 -30.14 -3.28 -2.86
N VAL A 74 -29.14 -4.05 -2.43
CA VAL A 74 -29.30 -5.41 -1.90
C VAL A 74 -28.38 -5.60 -0.70
N ARG A 75 -28.68 -6.53 0.21
CA ARG A 75 -27.73 -6.88 1.28
C ARG A 75 -26.75 -7.96 0.85
N ILE A 76 -25.57 -7.96 1.45
CA ILE A 76 -24.52 -8.96 1.16
C ILE A 76 -25.01 -10.43 1.25
N PRO A 77 -25.84 -10.83 2.26
CA PRO A 77 -26.39 -12.20 2.32
C PRO A 77 -27.38 -12.56 1.20
N GLU A 78 -27.84 -11.58 0.43
CA GLU A 78 -28.74 -11.82 -0.70
C GLU A 78 -27.97 -12.22 -1.97
N ILE A 79 -26.70 -11.80 -2.08
CA ILE A 79 -25.84 -12.04 -3.24
C ILE A 79 -24.72 -13.06 -2.98
N SER A 80 -24.42 -13.33 -1.72
CA SER A 80 -23.31 -14.19 -1.33
C SER A 80 -23.56 -14.95 -0.04
N TYR A 81 -22.97 -16.15 0.04
CA TYR A 81 -22.75 -16.85 1.29
C TYR A 81 -21.40 -16.43 1.86
N PHE A 82 -21.33 -16.21 3.16
CA PHE A 82 -20.06 -15.93 3.82
C PHE A 82 -19.92 -16.64 5.15
N GLN A 83 -18.68 -16.97 5.48
CA GLN A 83 -18.36 -17.77 6.64
C GLN A 83 -16.99 -17.39 7.17
N GLU A 84 -16.89 -17.20 8.49
CA GLU A 84 -15.60 -16.99 9.15
C GLU A 84 -14.89 -18.32 9.39
N GLY A 85 -13.56 -18.34 9.27
CA GLY A 85 -12.74 -19.50 9.57
C GLY A 85 -12.84 -19.96 11.03
N PRO A 86 -12.65 -21.27 11.30
CA PRO A 86 -12.79 -21.83 12.64
C PRO A 86 -11.68 -21.35 13.60
N GLY A 87 -12.02 -21.30 14.88
CA GLY A 87 -11.04 -21.12 15.96
C GLY A 87 -10.22 -22.39 16.16
N ILE A 88 -9.10 -22.50 15.43
CA ILE A 88 -8.19 -23.64 15.51
C ILE A 88 -7.10 -23.34 16.56
N LEU A 89 -6.92 -24.28 17.50
CA LEU A 89 -5.95 -24.13 18.59
C LEU A 89 -4.55 -24.49 18.12
N ALA A 90 -3.53 -23.89 18.75
CA ALA A 90 -2.13 -24.11 18.37
C ALA A 90 -1.68 -25.58 18.49
N GLN A 91 -2.31 -26.36 19.38
CA GLN A 91 -2.09 -27.81 19.54
C GLN A 91 -2.45 -28.62 18.29
N ASP A 92 -3.37 -28.11 17.46
CA ASP A 92 -3.83 -28.77 16.24
C ASP A 92 -2.95 -28.42 15.03
N PHE A 93 -1.97 -27.52 15.20
CA PHE A 93 -1.04 -27.18 14.13
C PHE A 93 -0.07 -28.33 13.86
N ARG A 94 0.22 -28.52 12.58
CA ARG A 94 1.13 -29.52 12.03
C ARG A 94 2.13 -28.85 11.10
N LYS A 95 3.23 -29.56 10.81
CA LYS A 95 4.27 -29.13 9.85
C LYS A 95 3.94 -29.51 8.40
N GLN A 96 2.99 -30.42 8.18
CA GLN A 96 2.53 -30.90 6.88
C GLN A 96 1.05 -31.32 6.97
N GLY A 97 0.36 -31.39 5.83
CA GLY A 97 -1.05 -31.77 5.76
C GLY A 97 -1.86 -30.77 4.93
N ILE A 98 -3.10 -30.49 5.36
CA ILE A 98 -3.93 -29.48 4.71
C ILE A 98 -3.49 -28.08 5.18
N PRO A 99 -3.20 -27.14 4.26
CA PRO A 99 -2.71 -25.82 4.62
C PRO A 99 -3.77 -24.98 5.35
N LEU A 100 -3.35 -24.25 6.38
CA LEU A 100 -4.14 -23.30 7.14
C LEU A 100 -3.82 -21.87 6.66
N LEU A 101 -4.73 -21.25 5.90
CA LEU A 101 -4.57 -19.89 5.43
C LEU A 101 -4.55 -18.90 6.61
N ARG A 102 -3.44 -18.18 6.74
CA ARG A 102 -3.18 -17.19 7.81
C ARG A 102 -3.44 -15.78 7.30
N LEU A 103 -3.68 -14.83 8.21
CA LEU A 103 -3.86 -13.41 7.87
C LEU A 103 -2.63 -12.76 7.19
N SER A 104 -1.45 -13.35 7.40
CA SER A 104 -0.22 -12.95 6.69
C SER A 104 -0.27 -13.30 5.19
N GLY A 105 -1.08 -14.30 4.81
CA GLY A 105 -1.27 -14.73 3.43
C GLY A 105 -2.20 -13.84 2.61
N LEU A 106 -2.95 -12.93 3.23
CA LEU A 106 -3.89 -12.02 2.55
C LEU A 106 -3.20 -10.69 2.19
N SER A 107 -2.08 -10.74 1.46
CA SER A 107 -1.30 -9.53 1.16
C SER A 107 -1.46 -9.01 -0.27
N ASN A 108 -1.92 -9.87 -1.19
CA ASN A 108 -1.92 -9.60 -2.62
C ASN A 108 -3.31 -9.88 -3.21
N GLU A 109 -3.44 -9.69 -4.53
CA GLU A 109 -4.64 -10.06 -5.28
C GLU A 109 -5.07 -11.51 -5.05
N PHE A 110 -4.10 -12.43 -4.99
CA PHE A 110 -4.32 -13.83 -4.65
C PHE A 110 -3.76 -14.15 -3.25
N ALA A 111 -4.43 -15.09 -2.58
CA ALA A 111 -4.00 -15.55 -1.27
C ALA A 111 -2.66 -16.31 -1.37
N SER A 112 -1.85 -16.25 -0.31
CA SER A 112 -0.59 -16.99 -0.25
C SER A 112 -0.54 -17.93 0.95
N LEU A 113 -0.09 -19.15 0.71
CA LEU A 113 0.17 -20.15 1.76
C LEU A 113 1.61 -20.12 2.27
N LYS A 114 2.40 -19.10 1.91
CA LYS A 114 3.80 -19.00 2.32
C LYS A 114 3.90 -18.84 3.85
N GLY A 115 4.61 -19.78 4.48
CA GLY A 115 4.79 -19.80 5.94
C GLY A 115 3.52 -20.16 6.72
N CYS A 116 2.54 -20.82 6.07
CA CYS A 116 1.36 -21.30 6.76
C CYS A 116 1.65 -22.48 7.70
N ASN A 117 0.77 -22.67 8.68
CA ASN A 117 0.69 -23.92 9.43
C ASN A 117 -0.14 -24.93 8.63
N TYR A 118 -0.04 -26.20 8.97
CA TYR A 118 -0.86 -27.26 8.37
C TYR A 118 -1.77 -27.89 9.43
N LEU A 119 -2.78 -28.61 8.96
CA LEU A 119 -3.74 -29.36 9.75
C LEU A 119 -3.72 -30.83 9.34
N ASP A 120 -4.09 -31.68 10.28
CA ASP A 120 -4.29 -33.09 10.00
C ASP A 120 -5.48 -33.29 9.01
N PRO A 121 -5.27 -33.97 7.87
CA PRO A 121 -6.34 -34.22 6.89
C PRO A 121 -7.57 -34.94 7.46
N LEU A 122 -7.41 -35.84 8.44
CA LEU A 122 -8.53 -36.53 9.07
C LEU A 122 -9.36 -35.57 9.92
N MET A 123 -8.69 -34.72 10.70
CA MET A 123 -9.34 -33.68 11.50
C MET A 123 -10.07 -32.67 10.63
N VAL A 124 -9.48 -32.29 9.50
CA VAL A 124 -10.14 -31.42 8.52
C VAL A 124 -11.39 -32.11 7.99
N LYS A 125 -11.30 -33.36 7.55
CA LYS A 125 -12.45 -34.09 7.01
C LYS A 125 -13.61 -34.18 8.02
N GLU A 126 -13.32 -34.49 9.27
CA GLU A 126 -14.32 -34.68 10.33
C GLU A 126 -14.92 -33.38 10.86
N ARG A 127 -14.09 -32.34 11.04
CA ARG A 127 -14.50 -31.12 11.77
C ARG A 127 -14.55 -29.86 10.93
N TRP A 128 -13.69 -29.73 9.92
CA TRP A 128 -13.47 -28.45 9.22
C TRP A 128 -13.70 -28.51 7.70
N SER A 129 -14.20 -29.62 7.17
CA SER A 129 -14.39 -29.85 5.73
C SER A 129 -15.27 -28.79 5.08
N HIS A 130 -16.33 -28.37 5.78
CA HIS A 130 -17.22 -27.30 5.34
C HIS A 130 -16.60 -25.90 5.33
N PHE A 131 -15.38 -25.69 5.83
CA PHE A 131 -14.62 -24.44 5.72
C PHE A 131 -13.59 -24.44 4.57
N SER A 132 -13.45 -25.57 3.86
CA SER A 132 -12.53 -25.69 2.72
C SER A 132 -12.81 -24.61 1.69
N LEU A 133 -11.76 -23.86 1.34
CA LEU A 133 -11.81 -22.80 0.35
C LEU A 133 -11.86 -23.39 -1.06
N GLU A 134 -12.65 -22.77 -1.92
CA GLU A 134 -12.78 -23.14 -3.32
C GLU A 134 -12.16 -22.07 -4.23
N LYS A 135 -11.71 -22.48 -5.42
CA LYS A 135 -11.19 -21.55 -6.42
C LYS A 135 -12.22 -20.47 -6.72
N GLY A 136 -11.81 -19.22 -6.58
CA GLY A 136 -12.64 -18.05 -6.82
C GLY A 136 -13.43 -17.55 -5.61
N ASP A 137 -13.28 -18.19 -4.44
CA ASP A 137 -13.73 -17.60 -3.18
C ASP A 137 -12.95 -16.30 -2.93
N ILE A 138 -13.63 -15.29 -2.38
CA ILE A 138 -13.01 -14.02 -1.98
C ILE A 138 -12.84 -14.05 -0.46
N VAL A 139 -11.63 -13.81 0.03
CA VAL A 139 -11.32 -13.80 1.46
C VAL A 139 -10.92 -12.42 1.95
N ILE A 140 -11.41 -12.04 3.12
CA ILE A 140 -11.07 -10.76 3.77
C ILE A 140 -10.61 -10.99 5.21
N SER A 141 -9.79 -10.07 5.72
CA SER A 141 -9.47 -10.02 7.14
C SER A 141 -10.46 -9.15 7.94
N THR A 142 -10.87 -9.63 9.11
CA THR A 142 -11.73 -8.91 10.06
C THR A 142 -10.98 -8.30 11.23
N SER A 143 -9.66 -8.46 11.31
CA SER A 143 -8.84 -7.97 12.42
C SER A 143 -7.89 -6.85 11.97
N ALA A 144 -8.00 -5.68 12.61
CA ALA A 144 -7.10 -4.51 12.58
C ALA A 144 -6.72 -3.87 11.21
N SER A 145 -6.40 -4.66 10.18
CA SER A 145 -6.09 -4.25 8.81
C SER A 145 -7.30 -4.50 7.90
N MET A 146 -8.06 -3.45 7.61
CA MET A 146 -9.29 -3.48 6.81
C MET A 146 -9.05 -3.64 5.30
N ASP A 147 -7.79 -3.63 4.87
CA ASP A 147 -7.40 -3.50 3.46
C ASP A 147 -6.93 -4.82 2.84
N LYS A 148 -7.03 -5.94 3.58
CA LYS A 148 -6.55 -7.25 3.15
C LYS A 148 -7.67 -8.06 2.53
N ILE A 149 -7.71 -8.04 1.20
CA ILE A 149 -8.67 -8.77 0.37
C ILE A 149 -7.87 -9.58 -0.65
N SER A 150 -8.17 -10.87 -0.75
CA SER A 150 -7.52 -11.76 -1.72
C SER A 150 -8.52 -12.73 -2.32
N GLU A 151 -8.25 -13.19 -3.53
CA GLU A 151 -8.98 -14.26 -4.21
C GLU A 151 -8.24 -15.59 -4.03
N ILE A 152 -9.00 -16.69 -3.95
CA ILE A 152 -8.45 -18.04 -3.88
C ILE A 152 -8.22 -18.54 -5.31
N ASP A 153 -6.97 -18.86 -5.63
CA ASP A 153 -6.55 -19.47 -6.89
C ASP A 153 -6.48 -21.00 -6.79
N GLU A 154 -5.93 -21.66 -7.80
CA GLU A 154 -5.74 -23.12 -7.81
C GLU A 154 -4.74 -23.59 -6.75
N ASP A 155 -3.70 -22.79 -6.47
CA ASP A 155 -2.64 -23.12 -5.54
C ASP A 155 -3.11 -23.06 -4.07
N THR A 156 -4.12 -22.23 -3.79
CA THR A 156 -4.65 -22.02 -2.44
C THR A 156 -6.00 -22.68 -2.19
N ALA A 157 -6.63 -23.24 -3.22
CA ALA A 157 -7.85 -24.03 -3.10
C ALA A 157 -7.64 -25.27 -2.21
N GLY A 158 -8.67 -25.65 -1.45
CA GLY A 158 -8.61 -26.76 -0.49
C GLY A 158 -7.99 -26.40 0.87
N SER A 159 -7.47 -25.18 1.03
CA SER A 159 -6.98 -24.69 2.32
C SER A 159 -8.11 -24.31 3.29
N ILE A 160 -7.81 -24.29 4.59
CA ILE A 160 -8.76 -23.89 5.64
C ILE A 160 -8.42 -22.46 6.09
N PRO A 161 -9.38 -21.51 6.12
CA PRO A 161 -9.15 -20.17 6.62
C PRO A 161 -9.03 -20.18 8.15
N TYR A 162 -8.07 -19.45 8.70
CA TYR A 162 -7.98 -19.25 10.14
C TYR A 162 -9.07 -18.28 10.66
N THR A 163 -9.34 -18.30 11.97
CA THR A 163 -10.20 -17.30 12.63
C THR A 163 -9.72 -15.87 12.33
N GLY A 164 -10.66 -14.94 12.14
CA GLY A 164 -10.37 -13.59 11.66
C GLY A 164 -10.27 -13.45 10.13
N ILE A 165 -10.52 -14.53 9.38
CA ILE A 165 -10.67 -14.52 7.92
C ILE A 165 -12.11 -14.93 7.57
N ILE A 166 -12.79 -14.09 6.80
CA ILE A 166 -14.13 -14.38 6.25
C ILE A 166 -13.99 -14.70 4.78
N ARG A 167 -14.54 -15.83 4.35
CA ARG A 167 -14.73 -16.15 2.93
C ARG A 167 -16.09 -15.68 2.45
N PHE A 168 -16.16 -15.25 1.19
CA PHE A 168 -17.38 -15.00 0.43
C PHE A 168 -17.42 -15.92 -0.78
N LYS A 169 -18.56 -16.58 -0.93
CA LYS A 169 -18.93 -17.38 -2.10
C LYS A 169 -20.16 -16.74 -2.74
N MET A 170 -19.98 -16.18 -3.94
CA MET A 170 -21.08 -15.54 -4.68
C MET A 170 -22.09 -16.59 -5.12
N PHE A 171 -23.39 -16.28 -5.06
CA PHE A 171 -24.43 -17.24 -5.47
C PHE A 171 -24.54 -17.38 -6.99
N CYS A 172 -24.34 -16.30 -7.74
CA CYS A 172 -24.47 -16.29 -9.18
C CYS A 172 -23.29 -15.55 -9.83
N ASN A 173 -23.42 -15.27 -11.12
CA ASN A 173 -22.44 -14.58 -11.97
C ASN A 173 -22.25 -13.09 -11.62
N VAL A 174 -22.21 -12.72 -10.34
CA VAL A 174 -21.74 -11.39 -9.91
C VAL A 174 -20.25 -11.30 -10.24
N ASN A 175 -19.83 -10.20 -10.86
CA ASN A 175 -18.44 -9.98 -11.20
C ASN A 175 -17.61 -9.87 -9.90
N LYS A 176 -16.69 -10.82 -9.72
CA LYS A 176 -15.82 -10.93 -8.54
C LYS A 176 -14.94 -9.70 -8.36
N THR A 177 -14.37 -9.18 -9.45
CA THR A 177 -13.53 -7.98 -9.42
C THR A 177 -14.32 -6.75 -9.00
N TYR A 178 -15.55 -6.60 -9.50
CA TYR A 178 -16.45 -5.54 -9.03
C TYR A 178 -16.76 -5.67 -7.53
N PHE A 179 -17.01 -6.90 -7.04
CA PHE A 179 -17.19 -7.12 -5.60
C PHE A 179 -15.92 -6.80 -4.79
N LYS A 180 -14.73 -7.15 -5.28
CA LYS A 180 -13.44 -6.75 -4.68
C LYS A 180 -13.32 -5.21 -4.59
N TYR A 181 -13.68 -4.49 -5.65
CA TYR A 181 -13.69 -3.02 -5.66
C TYR A 181 -14.68 -2.43 -4.66
N PHE A 182 -15.86 -3.03 -4.50
CA PHE A 182 -16.79 -2.64 -3.43
C PHE A 182 -16.16 -2.81 -2.05
N LEU A 183 -15.51 -3.94 -1.76
CA LEU A 183 -14.84 -4.18 -0.48
C LEU A 183 -13.67 -3.20 -0.22
N GLN A 184 -13.05 -2.68 -1.28
CA GLN A 184 -11.98 -1.66 -1.23
C GLN A 184 -12.49 -0.21 -1.17
N SER A 185 -13.79 0.02 -1.39
CA SER A 185 -14.39 1.35 -1.45
C SER A 185 -14.44 2.04 -0.09
N SER A 186 -14.52 3.38 -0.10
CA SER A 186 -14.69 4.13 1.16
C SER A 186 -16.07 3.87 1.78
N TYR A 187 -17.06 3.52 0.95
CA TYR A 187 -18.39 3.18 1.42
C TYR A 187 -18.40 1.92 2.28
N TYR A 188 -17.76 0.84 1.84
CA TYR A 188 -17.60 -0.36 2.66
C TYR A 188 -16.91 -0.04 3.99
N ALA A 189 -15.81 0.73 3.94
CA ALA A 189 -15.11 1.16 5.14
C ALA A 189 -15.99 1.99 6.10
N LYS A 190 -16.90 2.82 5.57
CA LYS A 190 -17.89 3.57 6.37
C LYS A 190 -18.91 2.64 7.04
N GLN A 191 -19.47 1.69 6.32
CA GLN A 191 -20.42 0.70 6.88
C GLN A 191 -19.76 -0.10 8.01
N VAL A 192 -18.51 -0.52 7.79
CA VAL A 192 -17.67 -1.17 8.80
C VAL A 192 -17.49 -0.27 10.02
N ASN A 193 -17.16 1.02 9.84
CA ASN A 193 -16.93 1.94 10.96
C ASN A 193 -18.21 2.27 11.75
N GLN A 194 -19.36 2.41 11.10
CA GLN A 194 -20.64 2.69 11.76
C GLN A 194 -21.13 1.51 12.61
N ASN A 195 -20.80 0.29 12.21
CA ASN A 195 -21.18 -0.94 12.91
C ASN A 195 -20.18 -1.37 14.00
N LYS A 196 -19.07 -0.65 14.20
CA LYS A 196 -18.11 -0.84 15.30
C LYS A 196 -18.59 -0.08 16.54
N LYS A 197 -19.39 -0.71 17.41
CA LYS A 197 -19.63 -0.19 18.78
C LYS A 197 -18.56 -0.75 19.73
N GLY A 198 -17.71 0.13 20.29
CA GLY A 198 -16.79 -0.17 21.42
C GLY A 198 -15.33 0.26 21.20
N ASP A 199 -14.74 0.96 22.18
CA ASP A 199 -13.41 1.60 22.10
C ASP A 199 -12.19 0.66 22.20
N ALA A 200 -12.36 -0.63 22.54
CA ALA A 200 -11.22 -1.45 22.94
C ALA A 200 -10.65 -2.38 21.85
N ILE A 201 -11.44 -2.98 20.94
CA ILE A 201 -10.90 -3.84 19.87
C ILE A 201 -11.78 -3.78 18.59
N LYS A 202 -11.17 -3.37 17.48
CA LYS A 202 -11.80 -3.13 16.16
C LYS A 202 -12.12 -4.43 15.40
N HIS A 203 -13.00 -5.28 15.92
CA HIS A 203 -13.47 -6.48 15.21
C HIS A 203 -14.87 -6.27 14.64
N TYR A 204 -15.08 -6.60 13.37
CA TYR A 204 -16.41 -6.76 12.77
C TYR A 204 -16.52 -8.19 12.23
N GLY A 205 -17.62 -8.87 12.52
CA GLY A 205 -17.81 -10.28 12.18
C GLY A 205 -18.96 -10.53 11.21
N PRO A 206 -19.27 -11.81 10.91
CA PRO A 206 -20.37 -12.19 10.02
C PRO A 206 -21.72 -11.58 10.40
N THR A 207 -21.99 -11.39 11.69
CA THR A 207 -23.24 -10.77 12.18
C THR A 207 -23.44 -9.34 11.72
N HIS A 208 -22.35 -8.58 11.54
CA HIS A 208 -22.40 -7.19 11.08
C HIS A 208 -22.53 -7.14 9.55
N LEU A 209 -21.81 -8.02 8.84
CA LEU A 209 -21.89 -8.13 7.37
C LEU A 209 -23.30 -8.43 6.86
N LYS A 210 -24.15 -9.08 7.68
CA LYS A 210 -25.57 -9.29 7.34
C LYS A 210 -26.37 -8.01 7.11
N LYS A 211 -25.92 -6.89 7.69
CA LYS A 211 -26.59 -5.59 7.60
C LYS A 211 -26.02 -4.70 6.49
N PHE A 212 -24.96 -5.13 5.82
CA PHE A 212 -24.28 -4.27 4.86
C PHE A 212 -25.04 -4.22 3.55
N ASN A 213 -25.19 -3.00 3.04
CA ASN A 213 -25.82 -2.70 1.78
C ASN A 213 -24.79 -2.71 0.67
N PHE A 214 -25.19 -3.23 -0.48
CA PHE A 214 -24.42 -3.39 -1.69
C PHE A 214 -25.23 -2.84 -2.86
N SER A 215 -24.59 -2.00 -3.67
CA SER A 215 -25.17 -1.43 -4.89
C SER A 215 -24.91 -2.39 -6.05
N LEU A 216 -25.95 -3.13 -6.46
CA LEU A 216 -25.90 -4.12 -7.53
C LEU A 216 -26.21 -3.47 -8.89
N PRO A 217 -25.26 -3.42 -9.83
CA PRO A 217 -25.51 -3.04 -11.23
C PRO A 217 -25.91 -4.26 -12.07
N PRO A 218 -26.42 -4.06 -13.30
CA PRO A 218 -26.49 -5.10 -14.33
C PRO A 218 -25.11 -5.74 -14.59
N LEU A 219 -25.09 -7.04 -14.95
CA LEU A 219 -23.84 -7.78 -15.12
C LEU A 219 -22.93 -7.20 -16.22
N SER A 220 -23.53 -6.75 -17.33
CA SER A 220 -22.79 -6.12 -18.43
C SER A 220 -22.12 -4.83 -17.98
N GLU A 221 -22.82 -4.02 -17.18
CA GLU A 221 -22.27 -2.79 -16.63
C GLU A 221 -21.15 -3.07 -15.62
N GLN A 222 -21.28 -4.11 -14.77
CA GLN A 222 -20.22 -4.52 -13.85
C GLN A 222 -18.89 -4.78 -14.59
N LYS A 223 -18.94 -5.44 -15.75
CA LYS A 223 -17.74 -5.68 -16.57
C LYS A 223 -17.14 -4.38 -17.10
N ARG A 224 -17.96 -3.48 -17.65
CA ARG A 224 -17.49 -2.17 -18.13
C ARG A 224 -16.90 -1.31 -17.04
N ILE A 225 -17.49 -1.33 -15.84
CA ILE A 225 -16.95 -0.64 -14.67
C ILE A 225 -15.57 -1.19 -14.35
N VAL A 226 -15.41 -2.52 -14.34
CA VAL A 226 -14.11 -3.16 -14.07
C VAL A 226 -13.08 -2.74 -15.11
N ASP A 227 -13.39 -2.87 -16.40
CA ASP A 227 -12.48 -2.47 -17.49
C ASP A 227 -12.06 -1.01 -17.34
N LYS A 228 -12.99 -0.12 -16.98
CA LYS A 228 -12.69 1.31 -16.82
C LYS A 228 -11.83 1.60 -15.59
N VAL A 229 -12.08 0.91 -14.48
CA VAL A 229 -11.25 1.04 -13.27
C VAL A 229 -9.83 0.57 -13.56
N GLU A 230 -9.65 -0.57 -14.22
CA GLU A 230 -8.35 -1.12 -14.59
C GLU A 230 -7.58 -0.19 -15.56
N GLU A 231 -8.26 0.38 -16.57
CA GLU A 231 -7.70 1.39 -17.46
C GLU A 231 -7.18 2.60 -16.67
N ILE A 232 -7.96 3.11 -15.71
CA ILE A 232 -7.56 4.28 -14.91
C ILE A 232 -6.41 3.92 -13.97
N PHE A 233 -6.46 2.75 -13.33
CA PHE A 233 -5.44 2.30 -12.38
C PHE A 233 -4.10 2.08 -13.06
N SER A 234 -4.07 1.44 -14.23
CA SER A 234 -2.85 1.27 -15.02
C SER A 234 -2.20 2.61 -15.39
N ARG A 235 -3.01 3.63 -15.74
CA ARG A 235 -2.51 5.00 -15.98
C ARG A 235 -1.94 5.64 -14.72
N ILE A 236 -2.56 5.42 -13.56
CA ILE A 236 -2.03 5.90 -12.27
C ILE A 236 -0.68 5.25 -11.98
N ASP A 237 -0.54 3.95 -12.18
CA ASP A 237 0.70 3.21 -11.93
C ASP A 237 1.84 3.70 -12.83
N VAL A 238 1.55 4.00 -14.11
CA VAL A 238 2.52 4.64 -15.02
C VAL A 238 2.96 6.01 -14.48
N ILE A 239 2.03 6.85 -14.02
CA ILE A 239 2.37 8.17 -13.46
C ILE A 239 3.24 8.03 -12.20
N GLU A 240 2.94 7.07 -11.32
CA GLU A 240 3.75 6.81 -10.13
C GLU A 240 5.18 6.41 -10.50
N LYS A 241 5.32 5.50 -11.46
CA LYS A 241 6.62 5.05 -11.96
C LYS A 241 7.42 6.21 -12.55
N THR A 242 6.83 6.97 -13.48
CA THR A 242 7.50 8.11 -14.13
C THR A 242 7.92 9.17 -13.10
N LYS A 243 7.10 9.46 -12.10
CA LYS A 243 7.46 10.39 -11.02
C LYS A 243 8.64 9.88 -10.20
N GLY A 244 8.68 8.57 -9.92
CA GLY A 244 9.79 7.93 -9.23
C GLY A 244 11.09 8.03 -10.01
N ASP A 245 11.04 7.82 -11.32
CA ASP A 245 12.22 7.90 -12.20
C ASP A 245 12.72 9.35 -12.35
N LEU A 246 11.82 10.32 -12.56
CA LEU A 246 12.18 11.75 -12.58
C LEU A 246 12.85 12.22 -11.27
N ALA A 247 12.40 11.72 -10.13
CA ALA A 247 13.00 12.05 -8.84
C ALA A 247 14.42 11.47 -8.70
N LYS A 248 14.69 10.29 -9.27
CA LYS A 248 16.04 9.71 -9.33
C LYS A 248 16.93 10.50 -10.27
N ASP A 249 16.43 10.85 -11.45
CA ASP A 249 17.17 11.62 -12.45
C ASP A 249 17.52 13.01 -11.94
N GLY A 250 16.60 13.67 -11.23
CA GLY A 250 16.86 14.96 -10.58
C GLY A 250 18.02 14.87 -9.58
N LYS A 251 18.08 13.83 -8.74
CA LYS A 251 19.20 13.61 -7.81
C LYS A 251 20.52 13.32 -8.52
N LEU A 252 20.47 12.56 -9.62
CA LEU A 252 21.65 12.26 -10.41
C LEU A 252 22.18 13.53 -11.10
N LEU A 253 21.29 14.37 -11.62
CA LEU A 253 21.62 15.63 -12.25
C LEU A 253 22.22 16.60 -11.23
N GLU A 254 21.63 16.72 -10.04
CA GLU A 254 22.17 17.53 -8.93
C GLU A 254 23.60 17.09 -8.58
N LYS A 255 23.83 15.78 -8.42
CA LYS A 255 25.18 15.25 -8.17
C LYS A 255 26.16 15.56 -9.29
N LYS A 256 25.74 15.44 -10.56
CA LYS A 256 26.58 15.76 -11.73
C LYS A 256 26.87 17.25 -11.83
N ILE A 257 25.89 18.11 -11.59
CA ILE A 257 26.08 19.58 -11.57
C ILE A 257 27.07 19.95 -10.46
N LEU A 258 26.94 19.37 -9.27
CA LEU A 258 27.88 19.62 -8.17
C LEU A 258 29.30 19.14 -8.51
N ASP A 259 29.44 17.95 -9.11
CA ASP A 259 30.74 17.44 -9.58
C ASP A 259 31.35 18.34 -10.66
N LEU A 260 30.56 18.83 -11.61
CA LEU A 260 31.03 19.78 -12.63
C LEU A 260 31.41 21.14 -12.00
N ALA A 261 30.67 21.59 -10.98
CA ALA A 261 30.94 22.84 -10.27
C ALA A 261 32.29 22.79 -9.54
N ILE A 262 32.55 21.72 -8.77
CA ILE A 262 33.81 21.58 -8.01
C ILE A 262 35.04 21.34 -8.89
N ARG A 263 34.83 20.91 -10.14
CA ARG A 263 35.90 20.77 -11.15
C ARG A 263 36.12 22.05 -11.96
N GLY A 264 35.36 23.12 -11.69
CA GLY A 264 35.42 24.37 -12.46
C GLY A 264 34.94 24.25 -13.91
N LYS A 265 34.16 23.20 -14.24
CA LYS A 265 33.65 22.91 -15.59
C LYS A 265 32.21 23.39 -15.82
N LEU A 266 31.57 23.95 -14.80
CA LEU A 266 30.18 24.40 -14.86
C LEU A 266 30.02 25.79 -15.50
N VAL A 267 31.03 26.66 -15.33
CA VAL A 267 31.02 28.05 -15.82
C VAL A 267 32.31 28.37 -16.53
N GLU A 268 32.26 29.36 -17.41
CA GLU A 268 33.44 29.88 -18.09
C GLU A 268 34.42 30.52 -17.09
N GLN A 269 35.71 30.24 -17.26
CA GLN A 269 36.76 30.83 -16.46
C GLN A 269 37.08 32.22 -16.99
N ARG A 270 36.96 33.23 -16.14
CA ARG A 270 37.14 34.63 -16.52
C ARG A 270 38.45 35.17 -15.98
N PRO A 271 39.31 35.79 -16.81
CA PRO A 271 40.57 36.37 -16.36
C PRO A 271 40.39 37.44 -15.27
N GLU A 272 39.26 38.15 -15.27
CA GLU A 272 38.93 39.15 -14.26
C GLU A 272 38.67 38.59 -12.85
N ASP A 273 38.44 37.27 -12.69
CA ASP A 273 38.23 36.64 -11.38
C ASP A 273 39.54 36.48 -10.58
N GLY A 274 40.69 36.76 -11.20
CA GLY A 274 42.02 36.63 -10.59
C GLY A 274 42.49 35.18 -10.45
N THR A 275 43.56 34.96 -9.67
CA THR A 275 44.12 33.62 -9.44
C THR A 275 43.97 33.19 -7.98
N ALA A 276 43.72 31.90 -7.76
CA ALA A 276 43.66 31.32 -6.42
C ALA A 276 45.00 31.44 -5.65
N GLU A 277 46.12 31.61 -6.36
CA GLU A 277 47.45 31.84 -5.76
C GLU A 277 47.51 33.16 -4.97
N GLU A 278 46.94 34.23 -5.53
CA GLU A 278 46.87 35.54 -4.88
C GLU A 278 46.02 35.46 -3.61
N LEU A 279 44.83 34.85 -3.70
CA LEU A 279 43.94 34.66 -2.55
C LEU A 279 44.59 33.76 -1.49
N TYR A 280 45.24 32.68 -1.90
CA TYR A 280 45.95 31.79 -0.98
C TYR A 280 47.04 32.53 -0.20
N SER A 281 47.79 33.40 -0.87
CA SER A 281 48.84 34.21 -0.25
C SER A 281 48.27 35.15 0.82
N GLN A 282 47.13 35.80 0.54
CA GLN A 282 46.41 36.62 1.52
C GLN A 282 45.94 35.80 2.73
N ILE A 283 45.41 34.60 2.50
CA ILE A 283 44.98 33.68 3.57
C ILE A 283 46.17 33.27 4.45
N GLN A 284 47.34 32.99 3.87
CA GLN A 284 48.54 32.63 4.64
C GLN A 284 49.07 33.79 5.49
N GLU A 285 49.02 35.03 4.99
CA GLU A 285 49.37 36.21 5.77
C GLU A 285 48.41 36.42 6.94
N GLU A 286 47.11 36.31 6.71
CA GLU A 286 46.09 36.44 7.74
C GLU A 286 46.22 35.32 8.78
N LYS A 287 46.48 34.07 8.36
CA LYS A 287 46.78 32.94 9.24
C LYS A 287 47.99 33.25 10.14
N LYS A 288 49.08 33.82 9.60
CA LYS A 288 50.26 34.22 10.40
C LYS A 288 49.91 35.28 11.45
N LYS A 289 49.09 36.27 11.09
CA LYS A 289 48.61 37.29 12.05
C LYS A 289 47.78 36.65 13.16
N LEU A 290 46.84 35.75 12.83
CA LEU A 290 46.03 35.06 13.82
C LEU A 290 46.85 34.15 14.76
N ILE A 291 47.96 33.58 14.28
CA ILE A 291 48.93 32.84 15.11
C ILE A 291 49.69 33.80 16.03
N ALA A 292 50.13 34.96 15.53
CA ALA A 292 50.83 35.97 16.30
C ALA A 292 49.94 36.57 17.41
N ASP A 293 48.66 36.80 17.10
CA ASP A 293 47.61 37.23 18.04
C ASP A 293 47.20 36.13 19.04
N GLY A 294 47.72 34.91 18.90
CA GLY A 294 47.41 33.77 19.78
C GLY A 294 46.00 33.19 19.64
N LYS A 295 45.23 33.60 18.63
CA LYS A 295 43.85 33.14 18.38
C LYS A 295 43.80 31.71 17.84
N ILE A 296 44.82 31.29 17.11
CA ILE A 296 44.98 29.92 16.58
C ILE A 296 46.37 29.36 16.91
N LYS A 297 46.47 28.04 17.06
CA LYS A 297 47.74 27.37 17.39
C LYS A 297 48.60 27.20 16.14
N LYS A 298 49.93 27.27 16.31
CA LYS A 298 50.89 27.00 15.23
C LYS A 298 50.91 25.50 14.92
N GLU A 299 50.54 25.14 13.70
CA GLU A 299 50.60 23.78 13.18
C GLU A 299 51.93 23.51 12.45
N LYS A 300 52.28 22.23 12.30
CA LYS A 300 53.45 21.83 11.51
C LYS A 300 53.14 22.02 10.02
N PRO A 301 54.09 22.53 9.21
CA PRO A 301 53.89 22.64 7.77
C PRO A 301 53.72 21.25 7.16
N LEU A 302 52.73 21.11 6.29
CA LEU A 302 52.48 19.90 5.50
C LEU A 302 53.43 19.88 4.28
N PRO A 303 53.77 18.69 3.75
CA PRO A 303 54.57 18.58 2.52
C PRO A 303 53.82 19.18 1.32
N GLU A 304 54.51 19.47 0.21
CA GLU A 304 53.84 19.92 -1.01
C GLU A 304 52.94 18.82 -1.59
N ILE A 305 51.77 19.21 -2.12
CA ILE A 305 50.83 18.29 -2.75
C ILE A 305 51.49 17.72 -4.02
N THR A 306 51.66 16.41 -4.04
CA THR A 306 52.28 15.70 -5.16
C THR A 306 51.26 15.41 -6.27
N LYS A 307 51.74 15.13 -7.49
CA LYS A 307 50.86 14.82 -8.63
C LYS A 307 49.99 13.57 -8.41
N ASP A 308 50.47 12.61 -7.62
CA ASP A 308 49.75 11.38 -7.29
C ASP A 308 48.59 11.62 -6.29
N GLU A 309 48.60 12.75 -5.57
CA GLU A 309 47.54 13.15 -4.64
C GLU A 309 46.42 13.94 -5.31
N ILE A 310 46.58 14.36 -6.57
CA ILE A 310 45.59 15.16 -7.29
C ILE A 310 44.48 14.24 -7.85
N PRO A 311 43.24 14.36 -7.36
CA PRO A 311 42.16 13.44 -7.75
C PRO A 311 41.57 13.76 -9.14
N PHE A 312 41.69 15.01 -9.60
CA PHE A 312 41.20 15.46 -10.91
C PHE A 312 41.81 16.81 -11.32
N GLU A 313 41.69 17.11 -12.61
CA GLU A 313 42.10 18.39 -13.19
C GLU A 313 41.13 19.52 -12.78
N ILE A 314 41.72 20.67 -12.43
CA ILE A 314 41.04 21.93 -12.11
C ILE A 314 41.53 23.02 -13.08
N PRO A 315 40.79 24.14 -13.22
CA PRO A 315 41.24 25.28 -14.03
C PRO A 315 42.63 25.80 -13.62
N GLU A 316 43.38 26.37 -14.57
CA GLU A 316 44.72 26.92 -14.32
C GLU A 316 44.72 28.07 -13.29
N SER A 317 43.59 28.79 -13.18
CA SER A 317 43.39 29.84 -12.16
C SER A 317 43.17 29.26 -10.75
N TRP A 318 42.93 27.96 -10.59
CA TRP A 318 42.64 27.31 -9.31
C TRP A 318 43.88 26.64 -8.72
N LYS A 319 43.89 26.46 -7.39
CA LYS A 319 45.02 25.87 -6.64
C LYS A 319 44.55 24.80 -5.67
N TRP A 320 45.20 23.64 -5.70
CA TRP A 320 45.06 22.63 -4.65
C TRP A 320 45.76 23.08 -3.36
N VAL A 321 45.06 23.00 -2.24
CA VAL A 321 45.54 23.42 -0.91
C VAL A 321 45.07 22.43 0.15
N TYR A 322 45.80 22.28 1.25
CA TYR A 322 45.29 21.49 2.36
C TYR A 322 44.22 22.27 3.13
N LEU A 323 43.21 21.57 3.64
CA LEU A 323 42.11 22.19 4.38
C LEU A 323 42.62 22.95 5.63
N GLY A 324 43.68 22.46 6.28
CA GLY A 324 44.34 23.14 7.40
C GLY A 324 45.07 24.43 7.03
N ASP A 325 45.38 24.65 5.75
CA ASP A 325 46.03 25.88 5.29
C ASP A 325 45.04 27.04 5.16
N ILE A 326 43.77 26.74 4.92
CA ILE A 326 42.71 27.72 4.74
C ILE A 326 41.69 27.77 5.89
N SER A 327 41.71 26.80 6.80
CA SER A 327 40.75 26.72 7.90
C SER A 327 41.37 26.15 9.18
N SER A 328 40.78 26.50 10.32
CA SER A 328 41.13 25.89 11.61
C SER A 328 40.16 24.74 11.91
N ILE A 329 40.70 23.55 12.13
CA ILE A 329 39.90 22.33 12.30
C ILE A 329 39.84 21.99 13.79
N TYR A 330 38.64 22.06 14.37
CA TYR A 330 38.41 21.71 15.77
C TYR A 330 37.54 20.45 15.87
N GLY A 331 38.04 19.44 16.59
CA GLY A 331 37.24 18.28 17.00
C GLY A 331 36.42 18.58 18.26
N GLY A 332 35.21 18.02 18.34
CA GLY A 332 34.40 18.07 19.56
C GLY A 332 35.11 17.39 20.74
N LYS A 333 34.90 17.89 21.96
CA LYS A 333 35.43 17.24 23.17
C LYS A 333 34.58 16.01 23.50
N ARG A 334 35.23 14.84 23.60
CA ARG A 334 34.60 13.63 24.14
C ARG A 334 34.38 13.83 25.65
N ILE A 335 33.12 13.76 26.09
CA ILE A 335 32.78 13.82 27.50
C ILE A 335 33.03 12.42 28.10
N PRO A 336 33.83 12.30 29.18
CA PRO A 336 34.04 11.02 29.86
C PRO A 336 32.71 10.45 30.37
N ALA A 337 32.56 9.13 30.35
CA ALA A 337 31.39 8.46 30.92
C ALA A 337 31.20 8.90 32.38
N GLY A 338 30.00 9.42 32.71
CA GLY A 338 29.65 9.88 34.06
C GLY A 338 29.73 11.40 34.31
N ARG A 339 30.04 12.24 33.30
CA ARG A 339 29.92 13.71 33.43
C ARG A 339 28.82 14.26 32.51
N GLN A 340 28.04 15.22 33.01
CA GLN A 340 27.06 15.99 32.23
C GLN A 340 27.62 17.35 31.83
N LEU A 341 27.26 17.81 30.63
CA LEU A 341 27.50 19.19 30.20
C LEU A 341 26.57 20.12 30.97
N ILE A 342 27.14 20.99 31.81
CA ILE A 342 26.40 22.13 32.35
C ILE A 342 26.49 23.23 31.29
N LEU A 343 25.38 23.49 30.60
CA LEU A 343 25.23 24.67 29.74
C LEU A 343 25.29 25.91 30.63
N ARG A 344 26.24 26.81 30.35
CA ARG A 344 26.30 28.14 30.93
C ARG A 344 25.49 29.12 30.11
#